data_AF-A0AA37LC34-F1
#
_entry.id   AF-A0AA37LC34-F1
#
_cell.length_a   1.000
_cell.length_b   1.000
_cell.length_c   1.000
_cell.angle_alpha   90.00
_cell.angle_beta   90.00
_cell.angle_gamma   90.00
#
_symmetry.space_group_name_H-M   'P 1'
#
loop_
_entity.id
_entity.type
_entity.pdbx_description
1 polymer ?
#
loop_
_entity_poly.entity_id
_entity_poly.type
_entity_poly.pdbx_seq_one_letter_code
_entity_poly.pdbx_strand_id
1 'polypeptide(L)'
;MANPYPQIVLFGDSLFQGSAVTSDGFSFQAELQCHRLSDVMRRYDVVNRGFSGWNTANALKYLSEMFSPPSESGPRLKYLLVLLGANDAVRPMDTTTQHVPLKDYKENLLKIVTHPNITAHNPKILLVTPPPIDEIRITELDLAWGHTKATRTSKISAEYTQAARDVAAEVPGVVLIDLWQALMDHAVSKTPGFKTGGPLLGTPELGEQGGLADLLPDGLHMSGEAYRVFYKTVVPHIGQEWAGLPEDDRTGYIFPDWRDLNPPA
;
A
#
# COMPACT_ATOMS: atom_id res chain seq x y z
N MET A 1 -3.49 -12.70 -25.83
CA MET A 1 -3.01 -12.36 -24.48
C MET A 1 -1.53 -12.69 -24.40
N ALA A 2 -0.72 -11.85 -23.75
CA ALA A 2 0.67 -12.22 -23.46
C ALA A 2 0.70 -13.25 -22.33
N ASN A 3 1.69 -14.16 -22.33
CA ASN A 3 1.91 -15.06 -21.21
C ASN A 3 2.39 -14.23 -20.00
N PRO A 4 1.81 -14.43 -18.81
CA PRO A 4 2.14 -13.60 -17.66
C PRO A 4 3.48 -14.01 -17.05
N TYR A 5 4.17 -13.03 -16.47
CA TYR A 5 5.29 -13.30 -15.58
C TYR A 5 4.74 -13.60 -14.17
N PRO A 6 5.55 -14.14 -13.25
CA PRO A 6 5.17 -14.11 -11.84
C PRO A 6 4.90 -12.66 -11.41
N GLN A 7 3.92 -12.45 -10.53
CA GLN A 7 3.34 -11.13 -10.30
C GLN A 7 3.65 -10.58 -8.91
N ILE A 8 3.86 -9.27 -8.88
CA ILE A 8 3.74 -8.43 -7.68
C ILE A 8 2.36 -7.77 -7.78
N VAL A 9 1.44 -8.12 -6.87
CA VAL A 9 0.10 -7.54 -6.88
C VAL A 9 -0.02 -6.45 -5.81
N LEU A 10 -0.44 -5.26 -6.23
CA LEU A 10 -0.78 -4.13 -5.38
C LEU A 10 -2.29 -4.16 -5.12
N PHE A 11 -2.72 -4.76 -4.01
CA PHE A 11 -4.12 -4.96 -3.69
C PHE A 11 -4.61 -3.97 -2.63
N GLY A 12 -5.64 -3.19 -2.95
CA GLY A 12 -6.14 -2.20 -2.00
C GLY A 12 -7.20 -1.27 -2.54
N ASP A 13 -7.20 -0.05 -2.02
CA ASP A 13 -8.15 0.99 -2.36
C ASP A 13 -7.56 2.07 -3.32
N SER A 14 -8.02 3.32 -3.20
CA SER A 14 -7.53 4.46 -3.96
C SER A 14 -6.03 4.70 -3.77
N LEU A 15 -5.46 4.34 -2.61
CA LEU A 15 -4.04 4.52 -2.31
C LEU A 15 -3.16 3.64 -3.21
N PHE A 16 -3.62 2.45 -3.60
CA PHE A 16 -2.94 1.67 -4.64
C PHE A 16 -3.45 1.99 -6.05
N GLN A 17 -4.72 2.34 -6.24
CA GLN A 17 -5.22 2.72 -7.58
C GLN A 17 -4.44 3.92 -8.12
N GLY A 18 -4.25 4.95 -7.29
CA GLY A 18 -3.52 6.17 -7.60
C GLY A 18 -2.00 5.97 -7.71
N SER A 19 -1.46 4.86 -7.19
CA SER A 19 -0.01 4.59 -7.18
C SER A 19 0.61 4.43 -8.59
N ALA A 20 -0.24 4.22 -9.60
CA ALA A 20 0.15 4.20 -11.01
C ALA A 20 0.40 5.61 -11.59
N VAL A 21 -0.29 6.62 -11.06
CA VAL A 21 -0.25 7.99 -11.57
C VAL A 21 1.07 8.64 -11.15
N THR A 22 1.70 9.36 -12.08
CA THR A 22 2.86 10.19 -11.75
C THR A 22 2.39 11.45 -11.05
N SER A 23 2.72 11.58 -9.76
CA SER A 23 2.52 12.78 -8.96
C SER A 23 3.89 13.32 -8.54
N ASP A 24 4.12 14.62 -8.67
CA ASP A 24 5.40 15.27 -8.34
C ASP A 24 6.64 14.56 -8.91
N GLY A 25 6.52 14.06 -10.15
CA GLY A 25 7.58 13.32 -10.84
C GLY A 25 7.84 11.91 -10.31
N PHE A 26 6.94 11.33 -9.52
CA PHE A 26 7.06 9.98 -8.97
C PHE A 26 5.80 9.15 -9.22
N SER A 27 5.96 7.92 -9.71
CA SER A 27 4.90 6.91 -9.78
C SER A 27 5.41 5.68 -9.07
N PHE A 28 4.74 5.28 -7.99
CA PHE A 28 5.15 4.14 -7.17
C PHE A 28 5.15 2.85 -7.99
N GLN A 29 4.11 2.62 -8.80
CA GLN A 29 4.01 1.39 -9.60
C GLN A 29 5.09 1.34 -10.69
N ALA A 30 5.32 2.46 -11.38
CA ALA A 30 6.36 2.52 -12.42
C ALA A 30 7.75 2.35 -11.80
N GLU A 31 8.02 3.01 -10.68
CA GLU A 31 9.28 2.89 -9.97
C GLU A 31 9.51 1.45 -9.48
N LEU A 32 8.48 0.78 -8.95
CA LEU A 32 8.57 -0.62 -8.54
C LEU A 32 8.81 -1.56 -9.72
N GLN A 33 8.13 -1.34 -10.85
CA GLN A 33 8.36 -2.13 -12.07
C GLN A 33 9.77 -1.93 -12.62
N CYS A 34 10.32 -0.73 -12.50
CA CYS A 34 11.66 -0.36 -12.93
C CYS A 34 12.74 -0.62 -11.85
N HIS A 35 12.38 -1.16 -10.69
CA HIS A 35 13.30 -1.24 -9.57
C HIS A 35 14.52 -2.11 -9.93
N ARG A 36 15.68 -1.45 -10.05
CA ARG A 36 16.91 -2.04 -10.58
C ARG A 36 17.61 -2.99 -9.62
N LEU A 37 17.55 -2.74 -8.30
CA LEU A 37 18.24 -3.62 -7.34
C LEU A 37 17.59 -5.00 -7.20
N SER A 38 16.34 -5.15 -7.67
CA SER A 38 15.68 -6.45 -7.80
C SER A 38 15.37 -6.84 -9.24
N ASP A 39 15.79 -6.07 -10.24
CA ASP A 39 15.34 -6.11 -11.65
C ASP A 39 13.92 -6.65 -11.81
N VAL A 40 12.92 -5.98 -11.23
CA VAL A 40 11.53 -6.38 -11.42
C VAL A 40 11.20 -6.46 -12.91
N MET A 41 11.73 -5.54 -13.70
CA MET A 41 11.65 -5.56 -15.15
C MET A 41 12.32 -6.82 -15.71
N ARG A 42 11.57 -7.56 -16.54
CA ARG A 42 11.95 -8.87 -17.11
C ARG A 42 11.98 -10.04 -16.11
N ARG A 43 11.57 -9.85 -14.86
CA ARG A 43 11.40 -10.92 -13.86
C ARG A 43 9.96 -11.05 -13.35
N TYR A 44 9.29 -9.92 -13.14
CA TYR A 44 7.91 -9.86 -12.65
C TYR A 44 7.05 -8.82 -13.36
N ASP A 45 5.74 -9.08 -13.38
CA ASP A 45 4.74 -8.06 -13.70
C ASP A 45 4.24 -7.38 -12.42
N VAL A 46 4.22 -6.05 -12.39
CA VAL A 46 3.55 -5.29 -11.32
C VAL A 46 2.10 -5.04 -11.73
N VAL A 47 1.17 -5.64 -10.99
CA VAL A 47 -0.26 -5.61 -11.29
C VAL A 47 -1.01 -4.79 -10.25
N ASN A 48 -1.73 -3.77 -10.72
CA ASN A 48 -2.57 -2.93 -9.87
C ASN A 48 -3.96 -3.54 -9.69
N ARG A 49 -4.35 -3.74 -8.44
CA ARG A 49 -5.70 -4.13 -7.98
C ARG A 49 -6.12 -3.19 -6.85
N GLY A 50 -5.86 -1.90 -7.03
CA GLY A 50 -6.41 -0.83 -6.21
C GLY A 50 -7.77 -0.39 -6.74
N PHE A 51 -8.73 -0.24 -5.84
CA PHE A 51 -10.11 0.13 -6.18
C PHE A 51 -10.56 1.32 -5.34
N SER A 52 -10.63 2.50 -5.96
CA SER A 52 -10.97 3.73 -5.26
C SER A 52 -12.31 3.61 -4.52
N GLY A 53 -12.30 3.98 -3.24
CA GLY A 53 -13.45 3.92 -2.35
C GLY A 53 -13.75 2.56 -1.73
N TRP A 54 -13.04 1.48 -2.09
CA TRP A 54 -13.28 0.16 -1.52
C TRP A 54 -12.80 0.05 -0.06
N ASN A 55 -13.54 -0.73 0.72
CA ASN A 55 -13.17 -1.18 2.06
C ASN A 55 -12.88 -2.69 2.07
N THR A 56 -12.49 -3.24 3.22
CA THR A 56 -12.18 -4.68 3.35
C THR A 56 -13.37 -5.60 3.07
N ALA A 57 -14.60 -5.15 3.35
CA ALA A 57 -15.80 -5.94 3.06
C ALA A 57 -16.06 -6.06 1.55
N ASN A 58 -15.82 -5.00 0.78
CA ASN A 58 -15.87 -5.04 -0.69
C ASN A 58 -14.79 -5.97 -1.25
N ALA A 59 -13.56 -5.83 -0.74
CA ALA A 59 -12.42 -6.66 -1.12
C ALA A 59 -12.71 -8.15 -0.94
N LEU A 60 -13.28 -8.56 0.20
CA LEU A 60 -13.65 -9.95 0.46
C LEU A 60 -14.69 -10.50 -0.51
N LYS A 61 -15.70 -9.69 -0.86
CA LYS A 61 -16.79 -10.13 -1.73
C LYS A 61 -16.29 -10.65 -3.08
N TYR A 62 -15.24 -10.02 -3.62
CA TYR A 62 -14.70 -10.35 -4.95
C TYR A 62 -13.35 -11.08 -4.89
N LEU A 63 -12.90 -11.50 -3.70
CA LEU A 63 -11.53 -11.98 -3.50
C LEU A 63 -11.22 -13.23 -4.34
N SER A 64 -12.16 -14.17 -4.42
CA SER A 64 -12.03 -15.39 -5.24
C SER A 64 -12.06 -15.13 -6.75
N GLU A 65 -12.70 -14.04 -7.19
CA GLU A 65 -12.73 -13.61 -8.59
C GLU A 65 -11.42 -12.91 -8.98
N MET A 66 -10.81 -12.18 -8.04
CA MET A 66 -9.54 -11.48 -8.26
C MET A 66 -8.32 -12.38 -8.16
N PHE A 67 -8.35 -13.38 -7.27
CA PHE A 67 -7.24 -14.30 -7.03
C PHE A 67 -7.66 -15.74 -7.31
N SER A 68 -7.14 -16.28 -8.41
CA SER A 68 -7.26 -17.70 -8.76
C SER A 68 -6.16 -18.53 -8.08
N PRO A 69 -6.43 -19.81 -7.74
CA PRO A 69 -5.38 -20.72 -7.29
C PRO A 69 -4.32 -20.90 -8.40
N PRO A 70 -3.12 -21.42 -8.07
CA PRO A 70 -2.08 -21.70 -9.06
C PRO A 70 -2.57 -22.64 -10.16
N SER A 71 -2.19 -22.34 -11.39
CA SER A 71 -2.41 -23.21 -12.56
C SER A 71 -1.20 -23.14 -13.49
N GLU A 72 -1.05 -24.11 -14.38
CA GLU A 72 0.10 -24.16 -15.31
C GLU A 72 0.14 -22.95 -16.27
N SER A 73 -1.02 -22.48 -16.72
CA SER A 73 -1.14 -21.37 -17.66
C SER A 73 -1.41 -20.01 -17.00
N GLY A 74 -1.63 -19.98 -15.68
CA GLY A 74 -1.95 -18.76 -14.94
C GLY A 74 -0.72 -18.06 -14.36
N PRO A 75 -0.82 -16.76 -14.04
CA PRO A 75 0.26 -16.06 -13.34
C PRO A 75 0.51 -16.69 -11.97
N ARG A 76 1.78 -16.76 -11.56
CA ARG A 76 2.16 -17.08 -10.18
C ARG A 76 2.16 -15.80 -9.34
N LEU A 77 1.44 -15.79 -8.23
CA LEU A 77 1.52 -14.69 -7.27
C LEU A 77 2.80 -14.83 -6.44
N LYS A 78 3.78 -13.95 -6.64
CA LYS A 78 5.06 -13.99 -5.90
C LYS A 78 5.04 -13.06 -4.70
N TYR A 79 4.52 -11.84 -4.87
CA TYR A 79 4.36 -10.86 -3.80
C TYR A 79 2.94 -10.31 -3.82
N LEU A 80 2.37 -10.12 -2.63
CA LEU A 80 1.08 -9.47 -2.45
C LEU A 80 1.24 -8.34 -1.45
N LEU A 81 1.01 -7.10 -1.88
CA LEU A 81 0.88 -5.96 -0.99
C LEU A 81 -0.60 -5.72 -0.72
N VAL A 82 -0.99 -5.62 0.55
CA VAL A 82 -2.37 -5.34 0.95
C VAL A 82 -2.40 -3.99 1.67
N LEU A 83 -3.10 -3.01 1.12
CA LEU A 83 -3.33 -1.69 1.73
C LEU A 83 -4.82 -1.35 1.69
N LEU A 84 -5.49 -1.58 2.82
CA LEU A 84 -6.90 -1.32 3.06
C LEU A 84 -7.04 -0.78 4.48
N GLY A 85 -8.17 -0.12 4.77
CA GLY A 85 -8.47 0.39 6.11
C GLY A 85 -8.76 1.88 6.16
N ALA A 86 -8.25 2.67 5.20
CA ALA A 86 -8.53 4.11 5.13
C ALA A 86 -10.03 4.42 4.94
N ASN A 87 -10.74 3.58 4.18
CA ASN A 87 -12.18 3.67 3.95
C ASN A 87 -12.98 2.99 5.06
N ASP A 88 -12.48 1.87 5.60
CA ASP A 88 -13.06 1.17 6.74
C ASP A 88 -13.15 2.08 7.98
N ALA A 89 -12.09 2.87 8.23
CA ALA A 89 -11.94 3.79 9.35
C ALA A 89 -12.79 5.08 9.25
N VAL A 90 -13.60 5.23 8.19
CA VAL A 90 -14.57 6.33 8.09
C VAL A 90 -15.55 6.24 9.24
N ARG A 91 -15.98 7.39 9.77
CA ARG A 91 -16.98 7.46 10.83
C ARG A 91 -18.35 7.00 10.31
N PRO A 92 -19.11 6.24 11.12
CA PRO A 92 -20.52 5.95 10.81
C PRO A 92 -21.32 7.26 10.68
N MET A 93 -21.78 7.58 9.49
CA MET A 93 -22.53 8.80 9.18
C MET A 93 -23.48 8.56 7.99
N ASP A 94 -24.64 9.22 7.97
CA ASP A 94 -25.64 9.04 6.90
C ASP A 94 -25.15 9.49 5.50
N THR A 95 -24.07 10.25 5.46
CA THR A 95 -23.49 10.83 4.22
C THR A 95 -22.41 9.93 3.60
N THR A 96 -22.08 8.79 4.19
CA THR A 96 -21.08 7.86 3.67
C THR A 96 -21.34 6.42 4.13
N THR A 97 -21.07 5.45 3.25
CA THR A 97 -21.34 4.03 3.49
C THR A 97 -20.07 3.19 3.53
N GLN A 98 -18.90 3.82 3.68
CA GLN A 98 -17.61 3.14 3.60
C GLN A 98 -17.20 2.44 4.90
N HIS A 99 -17.80 2.83 6.03
CA HIS A 99 -17.43 2.32 7.34
C HIS A 99 -17.55 0.78 7.43
N VAL A 100 -16.53 0.14 8.00
CA VAL A 100 -16.54 -1.26 8.41
C VAL A 100 -16.14 -1.30 9.88
N PRO A 101 -16.93 -1.93 10.79
CA PRO A 101 -16.57 -1.98 12.20
C PRO A 101 -15.17 -2.55 12.43
N LEU A 102 -14.42 -2.01 13.41
CA LEU A 102 -13.01 -2.36 13.66
C LEU A 102 -12.78 -3.88 13.80
N LYS A 103 -13.69 -4.57 14.48
CA LYS A 103 -13.67 -6.02 14.62
C LYS A 103 -13.74 -6.71 13.25
N ASP A 104 -14.72 -6.31 12.44
CA ASP A 104 -14.94 -6.89 11.11
C ASP A 104 -13.77 -6.57 10.19
N TYR A 105 -13.21 -5.36 10.25
CA TYR A 105 -11.98 -5.00 9.54
C TYR A 105 -10.83 -5.94 9.87
N LYS A 106 -10.58 -6.21 11.16
CA LYS A 106 -9.54 -7.15 11.60
C LYS A 106 -9.80 -8.56 11.05
N GLU A 107 -11.02 -9.06 11.20
CA GLU A 107 -11.42 -10.37 10.67
C GLU A 107 -11.31 -10.45 9.15
N ASN A 108 -11.60 -9.35 8.45
CA ASN A 108 -11.53 -9.29 7.00
C ASN A 108 -10.08 -9.31 6.51
N LEU A 109 -9.19 -8.56 7.16
CA LEU A 109 -7.75 -8.63 6.86
C LEU A 109 -7.20 -10.04 7.06
N LEU A 110 -7.56 -10.71 8.17
CA LEU A 110 -7.18 -12.10 8.42
C LEU A 110 -7.64 -13.01 7.27
N LYS A 111 -8.92 -12.92 6.86
CA LYS A 111 -9.47 -13.69 5.74
C LYS A 111 -8.77 -13.39 4.42
N ILE A 112 -8.40 -12.13 4.16
CA ILE A 112 -7.68 -11.72 2.94
C ILE A 112 -6.29 -12.37 2.90
N VAL A 113 -5.48 -12.18 3.95
CA VAL A 113 -4.07 -12.65 3.95
C VAL A 113 -3.93 -14.16 4.09
N THR A 114 -4.96 -14.85 4.59
CA THR A 114 -5.00 -16.32 4.71
C THR A 114 -5.83 -17.02 3.64
N HIS A 115 -6.36 -16.28 2.65
CA HIS A 115 -7.27 -16.84 1.66
C HIS A 115 -6.63 -18.03 0.90
N PRO A 116 -7.31 -19.18 0.74
CA PRO A 116 -6.72 -20.38 0.13
C PRO A 116 -6.15 -20.16 -1.27
N ASN A 117 -6.83 -19.38 -2.12
CA ASN A 117 -6.32 -19.09 -3.47
C ASN A 117 -5.03 -18.28 -3.45
N ILE A 118 -4.81 -17.46 -2.41
CA ILE A 118 -3.60 -16.65 -2.26
C ILE A 118 -2.49 -17.52 -1.66
N THR A 119 -2.75 -18.19 -0.54
CA THR A 119 -1.75 -19.00 0.17
C THR A 119 -1.28 -20.21 -0.63
N ALA A 120 -2.11 -20.75 -1.53
CA ALA A 120 -1.71 -21.81 -2.45
C ALA A 120 -0.55 -21.40 -3.39
N HIS A 121 -0.36 -20.10 -3.68
CA HIS A 121 0.82 -19.64 -4.44
C HIS A 121 2.10 -19.60 -3.60
N ASN A 122 1.99 -19.65 -2.28
CA ASN A 122 3.04 -19.37 -1.31
C ASN A 122 3.73 -17.99 -1.52
N PRO A 123 2.97 -16.89 -1.61
CA PRO A 123 3.55 -15.56 -1.85
C PRO A 123 4.18 -14.99 -0.58
N LYS A 124 5.11 -14.04 -0.75
CA LYS A 124 5.48 -13.13 0.34
C LYS A 124 4.41 -12.04 0.47
N ILE A 125 3.68 -12.05 1.58
CA ILE A 125 2.61 -11.08 1.84
C ILE A 125 3.17 -9.91 2.64
N LEU A 126 2.97 -8.70 2.14
CA LEU A 126 3.31 -7.44 2.79
C LEU A 126 2.00 -6.75 3.19
N LEU A 127 1.65 -6.79 4.47
CA LEU A 127 0.47 -6.09 5.00
C LEU A 127 0.87 -4.67 5.38
N VAL A 128 0.30 -3.69 4.68
CA VAL A 128 0.62 -2.27 4.80
C VAL A 128 -0.42 -1.60 5.71
N THR A 129 0.04 -0.84 6.70
CA THR A 129 -0.87 -0.03 7.52
C THR A 129 -1.50 1.11 6.69
N PRO A 130 -2.76 1.52 6.96
CA PRO A 130 -3.27 2.78 6.43
C PRO A 130 -2.34 3.96 6.77
N PRO A 131 -2.19 4.97 5.89
CA PRO A 131 -1.37 6.15 6.17
C PRO A 131 -1.92 6.92 7.39
N PRO A 132 -1.15 7.86 7.99
CA PRO A 132 -1.76 8.84 8.87
C PRO A 132 -2.76 9.69 8.07
N ILE A 133 -3.61 10.43 8.77
CA ILE A 133 -4.49 11.41 8.14
C ILE A 133 -4.14 12.80 8.63
N ASP A 134 -4.38 13.78 7.77
CA ASP A 134 -4.47 15.17 8.18
C ASP A 134 -5.95 15.49 8.48
N GLU A 135 -6.33 15.33 9.75
CA GLU A 135 -7.71 15.56 10.20
C GLU A 135 -8.13 17.03 10.03
N ILE A 136 -7.19 17.99 10.15
CA ILE A 136 -7.47 19.41 9.88
C ILE A 136 -7.91 19.56 8.42
N ARG A 137 -7.11 19.07 7.48
CA ARG A 137 -7.41 19.19 6.05
C ARG A 137 -8.68 18.45 5.65
N ILE A 138 -8.87 17.24 6.16
CA ILE A 138 -10.09 16.46 5.94
C ILE A 138 -11.31 17.23 6.45
N THR A 139 -11.24 17.82 7.65
CA THR A 139 -12.35 18.58 8.22
C THR A 139 -12.74 19.75 7.32
N GLU A 140 -11.78 20.51 6.81
CA GLU A 140 -12.03 21.62 5.89
C GLU A 140 -12.77 21.16 4.62
N LEU A 141 -12.26 20.11 3.98
CA LEU A 141 -12.81 19.60 2.73
C LEU A 141 -14.19 18.97 2.92
N ASP A 142 -14.38 18.21 4.00
CA ASP A 142 -15.65 17.57 4.30
C ASP A 142 -16.77 18.59 4.55
N LEU A 143 -16.47 19.66 5.29
CA LEU A 143 -17.43 20.76 5.49
C LEU A 143 -17.75 21.46 4.17
N ALA A 144 -16.75 21.68 3.30
CA ALA A 144 -16.97 22.26 1.98
C ALA A 144 -17.81 21.36 1.06
N TRP A 145 -17.75 20.04 1.24
CA TRP A 145 -18.57 19.05 0.53
C TRP A 145 -19.95 18.81 1.16
N GLY A 146 -20.29 19.52 2.23
CA GLY A 146 -21.62 19.46 2.85
C GLY A 146 -21.78 18.36 3.91
N HIS A 147 -20.69 17.71 4.34
CA HIS A 147 -20.73 16.91 5.55
C HIS A 147 -20.88 17.81 6.77
N THR A 148 -21.52 17.30 7.83
CA THR A 148 -21.75 18.07 9.06
C THR A 148 -20.53 18.12 9.98
N LYS A 149 -19.51 17.31 9.70
CA LYS A 149 -18.29 17.09 10.49
C LYS A 149 -17.32 16.23 9.69
N ALA A 150 -16.06 16.17 10.13
CA ALA A 150 -15.05 15.29 9.56
C ALA A 150 -15.55 13.83 9.48
N THR A 151 -15.38 13.25 8.30
CA THR A 151 -15.67 11.85 7.97
C THR A 151 -14.61 10.91 8.53
N ARG A 152 -13.38 11.38 8.75
CA ARG A 152 -12.27 10.62 9.35
C ARG A 152 -11.62 11.44 10.45
N THR A 153 -11.16 10.76 11.50
CA THR A 153 -10.38 11.37 12.60
C THR A 153 -9.13 10.55 12.86
N SER A 154 -8.05 11.21 13.29
CA SER A 154 -6.76 10.58 13.55
C SER A 154 -6.87 9.51 14.63
N LYS A 155 -7.74 9.74 15.62
CA LYS A 155 -8.03 8.75 16.67
C LYS A 155 -8.60 7.45 16.11
N ILE A 156 -9.65 7.52 15.29
CA ILE A 156 -10.27 6.33 14.72
C ILE A 156 -9.31 5.67 13.74
N SER A 157 -8.66 6.44 12.86
CA SER A 157 -7.68 5.91 11.91
C SER A 157 -6.56 5.13 12.62
N ALA A 158 -6.07 5.63 13.76
CA ALA A 158 -5.02 4.96 14.54
C ALA A 158 -5.47 3.59 15.08
N GLU A 159 -6.75 3.41 15.42
CA GLU A 159 -7.28 2.11 15.85
C GLU A 159 -7.21 1.08 14.71
N TYR A 160 -7.51 1.47 13.46
CA TYR A 160 -7.42 0.59 12.27
C TYR A 160 -5.97 0.34 11.85
N THR A 161 -5.09 1.34 12.00
CA THR A 161 -3.64 1.16 11.86
C THR A 161 -3.14 0.11 12.86
N GLN A 162 -3.55 0.19 14.13
CA GLN A 162 -3.14 -0.78 15.13
C GLN A 162 -3.69 -2.18 14.83
N ALA A 163 -4.95 -2.29 14.40
CA ALA A 163 -5.51 -3.58 14.01
C ALA A 163 -4.76 -4.22 12.82
N ALA A 164 -4.29 -3.44 11.84
CA ALA A 164 -3.43 -3.98 10.77
C ALA A 164 -2.08 -4.49 11.28
N ARG A 165 -1.45 -3.76 12.21
CA ARG A 165 -0.22 -4.20 12.89
C ARG A 165 -0.44 -5.52 13.63
N ASP A 166 -1.53 -5.62 14.37
CA ASP A 166 -1.89 -6.82 15.13
C ASP A 166 -2.08 -8.03 14.20
N VAL A 167 -2.77 -7.86 13.06
CA VAL A 167 -2.94 -8.94 12.07
C VAL A 167 -1.60 -9.38 11.48
N ALA A 168 -0.72 -8.45 11.13
CA ALA A 168 0.60 -8.78 10.61
C ALA A 168 1.44 -9.59 11.63
N ALA A 169 1.32 -9.26 12.93
CA ALA A 169 1.99 -10.00 13.99
C ALA A 169 1.34 -11.37 14.27
N GLU A 170 0.03 -11.49 14.09
CA GLU A 170 -0.75 -12.70 14.37
C GLU A 170 -0.55 -13.80 13.30
N VAL A 171 -0.34 -13.43 12.03
CA VAL A 171 -0.27 -14.38 10.91
C VAL A 171 1.20 -14.69 10.54
N PRO A 172 1.67 -15.94 10.74
CA PRO A 172 3.04 -16.32 10.38
C PRO A 172 3.34 -16.09 8.89
N GLY A 173 4.50 -15.50 8.60
CA GLY A 173 4.96 -15.25 7.24
C GLY A 173 4.40 -13.97 6.59
N VAL A 174 3.46 -13.27 7.23
CA VAL A 174 3.05 -11.92 6.82
C VAL A 174 4.06 -10.91 7.35
N VAL A 175 4.51 -10.00 6.49
CA VAL A 175 5.46 -8.94 6.84
C VAL A 175 4.70 -7.63 6.98
N LEU A 176 4.86 -6.94 8.11
CA LEU A 176 4.32 -5.61 8.32
C LEU A 176 5.12 -4.57 7.53
N ILE A 177 4.42 -3.69 6.81
CA ILE A 177 4.95 -2.44 6.27
C ILE A 177 4.23 -1.29 6.97
N ASP A 178 4.90 -0.65 7.92
CA ASP A 178 4.29 0.41 8.72
C ASP A 178 4.36 1.77 8.01
N LEU A 179 3.50 1.94 7.01
CA LEU A 179 3.35 3.19 6.25
C LEU A 179 2.95 4.35 7.15
N TRP A 180 2.08 4.10 8.13
CA TRP A 180 1.68 5.11 9.10
C TRP A 180 2.90 5.75 9.78
N GLN A 181 3.75 4.90 10.36
CA GLN A 181 4.94 5.36 11.08
C GLN A 181 5.92 6.08 10.14
N ALA A 182 6.17 5.50 8.96
CA ALA A 182 7.11 6.07 7.99
C ALA A 182 6.70 7.48 7.53
N LEU A 183 5.40 7.72 7.28
CA LEU A 183 4.92 9.04 6.90
C LEU A 183 4.90 10.03 8.07
N MET A 184 4.55 9.59 9.28
CA MET A 184 4.62 10.45 10.46
C MET A 184 6.05 10.87 10.79
N ASP A 185 7.02 9.94 10.75
CA ASP A 185 8.43 10.25 10.99
C ASP A 185 8.96 11.24 9.95
N HIS A 186 8.61 11.04 8.68
CA HIS A 186 8.99 11.95 7.61
C HIS A 186 8.34 13.33 7.78
N ALA A 187 7.04 13.40 8.10
CA ALA A 187 6.34 14.65 8.39
C ALA A 187 6.97 15.41 9.55
N VAL A 188 7.30 14.73 10.64
CA VAL A 188 7.98 15.31 11.81
C VAL A 188 9.36 15.86 11.43
N SER A 189 10.14 15.11 10.66
CA SER A 189 11.46 15.57 10.19
C SER A 189 11.38 16.84 9.33
N LYS A 190 10.24 17.08 8.70
CA LYS A 190 9.94 18.27 7.88
C LYS A 190 9.26 19.40 8.66
N THR A 191 9.06 19.25 9.97
CA THR A 191 8.36 20.25 10.79
C THR A 191 9.30 20.83 11.86
N PRO A 192 10.04 21.91 11.55
CA PRO A 192 10.96 22.52 12.50
C PRO A 192 10.25 22.96 13.79
N GLY A 193 10.79 22.54 14.94
CA GLY A 193 10.24 22.92 16.25
C GLY A 193 9.14 22.01 16.78
N PHE A 194 8.73 20.97 16.02
CA PHE A 194 7.77 19.98 16.51
C PHE A 194 8.32 19.24 17.74
N LYS A 195 7.49 19.09 18.78
CA LYS A 195 7.84 18.40 20.03
C LYS A 195 7.14 17.06 20.11
N THR A 196 7.92 15.98 20.09
CA THR A 196 7.42 14.61 20.28
C THR A 196 6.84 14.42 21.69
N GLY A 197 5.83 13.56 21.81
CA GLY A 197 5.17 13.24 23.08
C GLY A 197 3.94 14.09 23.41
N GLY A 198 3.57 15.03 22.53
CA GLY A 198 2.31 15.76 22.56
C GLY A 198 1.32 15.30 21.46
N PRO A 199 0.30 16.11 21.17
CA PRO A 199 -0.65 15.87 20.08
C PRO A 199 0.07 15.72 18.73
N LEU A 200 -0.49 14.89 17.85
CA LEU A 200 0.13 14.57 16.56
C LEU A 200 -0.10 15.67 15.53
N LEU A 201 0.83 15.77 14.56
CA LEU A 201 0.62 16.56 13.34
C LEU A 201 -0.72 16.22 12.69
N GLY A 202 -1.37 17.23 12.13
CA GLY A 202 -2.66 17.10 11.44
C GLY A 202 -3.87 16.92 12.36
N THR A 203 -3.68 16.89 13.69
CA THR A 203 -4.81 16.85 14.64
C THR A 203 -5.31 18.25 14.98
N PRO A 204 -6.63 18.46 15.14
CA PRO A 204 -7.18 19.73 15.62
C PRO A 204 -6.67 20.15 17.01
N GLU A 205 -6.28 19.18 17.84
CA GLU A 205 -5.71 19.43 19.17
C GLU A 205 -4.35 20.13 19.09
N LEU A 206 -3.49 19.73 18.13
CA LEU A 206 -2.24 20.44 17.88
C LEU A 206 -2.46 21.76 17.13
N GLY A 207 -3.39 21.77 16.16
CA GLY A 207 -3.64 22.91 15.28
C GLY A 207 -2.55 23.14 14.23
N GLU A 208 -1.66 22.16 14.02
CA GLU A 208 -0.55 22.24 13.07
C GLU A 208 -0.50 20.98 12.21
N GLN A 209 -0.51 21.14 10.89
CA GLN A 209 -0.40 20.04 9.92
C GLN A 209 1.07 19.64 9.71
N GLY A 210 1.98 20.62 9.79
CA GLY A 210 3.40 20.43 9.51
C GLY A 210 3.64 19.77 8.15
N GLY A 211 4.58 18.83 8.10
CA GLY A 211 4.91 18.08 6.88
C GLY A 211 3.76 17.24 6.32
N LEU A 212 2.67 16.98 7.07
CA LEU A 212 1.52 16.25 6.51
C LEU A 212 0.81 17.04 5.41
N ALA A 213 0.85 18.37 5.43
CA ALA A 213 0.22 19.19 4.39
C ALA A 213 0.84 18.94 3.00
N ASP A 214 2.15 18.66 2.94
CA ASP A 214 2.84 18.31 1.69
C ASP A 214 2.66 16.83 1.31
N LEU A 215 2.63 15.95 2.31
CA LEU A 215 2.55 14.51 2.10
C LEU A 215 1.14 14.05 1.71
N LEU A 216 0.12 14.72 2.24
CA LEU A 216 -1.29 14.39 2.10
C LEU A 216 -2.09 15.65 1.68
N PRO A 217 -2.05 16.07 0.39
CA PRO A 217 -2.61 17.36 -0.04
C PRO A 217 -4.13 17.53 0.18
N ASP A 218 -4.86 16.41 0.19
CA ASP A 218 -6.30 16.34 0.53
C ASP A 218 -6.55 15.71 1.91
N GLY A 219 -5.48 15.51 2.67
CA GLY A 219 -5.45 14.92 3.99
C GLY A 219 -5.52 13.40 4.06
N LEU A 220 -5.55 12.71 2.92
CA LEU A 220 -5.52 11.24 2.88
C LEU A 220 -4.65 10.66 1.76
N HIS A 221 -4.79 11.14 0.52
CA HIS A 221 -4.09 10.59 -0.62
C HIS A 221 -2.65 11.10 -0.67
N MET A 222 -1.73 10.18 -0.96
CA MET A 222 -0.30 10.45 -0.95
C MET A 222 0.13 11.33 -2.13
N SER A 223 0.93 12.36 -1.85
CA SER A 223 1.71 13.07 -2.88
C SER A 223 2.81 12.19 -3.45
N GLY A 224 3.51 12.67 -4.49
CA GLY A 224 4.66 11.95 -5.04
C GLY A 224 5.77 11.72 -4.01
N GLU A 225 5.94 12.68 -3.09
CA GLU A 225 6.89 12.56 -1.99
C GLU A 225 6.47 11.47 -0.99
N ALA A 226 5.20 11.42 -0.60
CA ALA A 226 4.70 10.38 0.31
C ALA A 226 4.79 8.98 -0.31
N TYR A 227 4.48 8.84 -1.60
CA TYR A 227 4.72 7.58 -2.32
C TYR A 227 6.19 7.19 -2.38
N ARG A 228 7.12 8.16 -2.44
CA ARG A 228 8.57 7.87 -2.40
C ARG A 228 9.01 7.36 -1.02
N VAL A 229 8.43 7.88 0.06
CA VAL A 229 8.64 7.36 1.42
C VAL A 229 8.12 5.92 1.50
N PHE A 230 6.88 5.68 1.04
CA PHE A 230 6.28 4.35 1.01
C PHE A 230 7.08 3.35 0.17
N TYR A 231 7.58 3.76 -0.99
CA TYR A 231 8.42 2.92 -1.83
C TYR A 231 9.67 2.45 -1.09
N LYS A 232 10.35 3.34 -0.36
CA LYS A 232 11.54 2.99 0.43
C LYS A 232 11.27 1.97 1.54
N THR A 233 10.05 1.90 2.08
CA THR A 233 9.68 0.88 3.07
C THR A 233 9.38 -0.47 2.44
N VAL A 234 8.90 -0.51 1.19
CA VAL A 234 8.53 -1.75 0.49
C VAL A 234 9.74 -2.45 -0.13
N VAL A 235 10.58 -1.68 -0.82
CA VAL A 235 11.67 -2.19 -1.66
C VAL A 235 12.61 -3.19 -0.97
N PRO A 236 13.03 -3.00 0.30
CA PRO A 236 13.90 -3.96 0.99
C PRO A 236 13.32 -5.37 1.09
N HIS A 237 12.01 -5.55 0.86
CA HIS A 237 11.33 -6.84 0.94
C HIS A 237 11.11 -7.52 -0.41
N ILE A 238 11.44 -6.87 -1.53
CA ILE A 238 11.20 -7.38 -2.89
C ILE A 238 12.52 -7.80 -3.55
N GLY A 239 12.54 -9.00 -4.15
CA GLY A 239 13.67 -9.52 -4.93
C GLY A 239 14.98 -9.70 -4.17
N GLN A 240 14.89 -10.03 -2.88
CA GLN A 240 16.06 -10.28 -2.03
C GLN A 240 16.94 -11.43 -2.54
N GLU A 241 16.36 -12.36 -3.31
CA GLU A 241 17.10 -13.43 -3.99
C GLU A 241 18.12 -12.94 -5.03
N TRP A 242 18.07 -11.66 -5.41
CA TRP A 242 18.98 -11.03 -6.35
C TRP A 242 19.73 -9.85 -5.74
N ALA A 243 19.52 -9.59 -4.44
CA ALA A 243 20.20 -8.51 -3.75
C ALA A 243 21.72 -8.75 -3.77
N GLY A 244 22.48 -7.77 -4.24
CA GLY A 244 23.94 -7.82 -4.32
C GLY A 244 24.50 -8.44 -5.61
N LEU A 245 23.65 -8.80 -6.57
CA LEU A 245 24.11 -9.12 -7.92
C LEU A 245 24.63 -7.86 -8.65
N PRO A 246 25.60 -8.00 -9.58
CA PRO A 246 26.05 -6.90 -10.44
C PRO A 246 24.91 -6.28 -11.27
N GLU A 247 25.03 -5.00 -11.65
CA GLU A 247 24.00 -4.31 -12.46
C GLU A 247 23.78 -4.94 -13.84
N ASP A 248 24.81 -5.59 -14.39
CA ASP A 248 24.76 -6.31 -15.65
C ASP A 248 24.33 -7.78 -15.50
N ASP A 249 24.01 -8.23 -14.28
CA ASP A 249 23.52 -9.58 -14.01
C ASP A 249 22.10 -9.80 -14.58
N ARG A 250 21.87 -10.98 -15.12
CA ARG A 250 20.63 -11.38 -15.82
C ARG A 250 19.97 -12.60 -15.19
N THR A 251 20.46 -13.04 -14.04
CA THR A 251 19.94 -14.16 -13.26
C THR A 251 18.46 -13.94 -13.00
N GLY A 252 17.65 -14.99 -13.16
CA GLY A 252 16.21 -14.94 -12.91
C GLY A 252 15.37 -14.23 -13.98
N TYR A 253 15.98 -13.73 -15.07
CA TYR A 253 15.19 -13.27 -16.21
C TYR A 253 14.36 -14.41 -16.80
N ILE A 254 13.10 -14.13 -17.12
CA ILE A 254 12.19 -15.14 -17.70
C ILE A 254 12.62 -15.54 -19.11
N PHE A 255 13.18 -14.61 -19.88
CA PHE A 255 13.79 -14.88 -21.18
C PHE A 255 15.26 -14.44 -21.21
N PRO A 256 16.13 -15.15 -21.94
CA PRO A 256 17.58 -14.92 -21.95
C PRO A 256 17.99 -13.48 -22.34
N ASP A 257 19.22 -13.08 -22.01
CA ASP A 257 19.78 -11.84 -22.53
C ASP A 257 19.96 -11.93 -24.04
N TRP A 258 19.90 -10.79 -24.72
CA TRP A 258 20.04 -10.79 -26.18
C TRP A 258 21.42 -11.29 -26.63
N ARG A 259 22.45 -11.18 -25.78
CA ARG A 259 23.80 -11.70 -26.04
C ARG A 259 23.87 -13.22 -25.98
N ASP A 260 23.04 -13.85 -25.15
CA ASP A 260 22.94 -15.32 -25.08
C ASP A 260 22.23 -15.87 -26.33
N LEU A 261 21.24 -15.12 -26.83
CA LEU A 261 20.51 -15.46 -28.05
C LEU A 261 21.33 -15.18 -29.32
N ASN A 262 22.19 -14.15 -29.29
CA ASN A 262 23.00 -13.71 -30.43
C ASN A 262 24.48 -13.56 -30.00
N PRO A 263 25.19 -14.66 -29.73
CA PRO A 263 26.59 -14.58 -29.31
C PRO A 263 27.48 -14.01 -30.43
N PRO A 264 28.52 -13.22 -30.10
CA PRO A 264 29.53 -12.81 -31.07
C PRO A 264 30.19 -14.02 -31.74
N ALA A 265 30.51 -13.89 -33.04
CA ALA A 265 31.22 -14.91 -33.81
C ALA A 265 32.68 -15.07 -33.40
#